data_AF-A0A093DZQ8-F1
#
_entry.id   AF-A0A093DZQ8-F1
#
_cell.length_a   1.000
_cell.length_b   1.000
_cell.length_c   1.000
_cell.angle_alpha   90.00
_cell.angle_beta   90.00
_cell.angle_gamma   90.00
#
_symmetry.space_group_name_H-M   'P 1'
#
loop_
_entity.id
_entity.type
_entity.pdbx_description
1 polymer ?
#
loop_
_entity_poly.entity_id
_entity_poly.type
_entity_poly.pdbx_seq_one_letter_code
_entity_poly.pdbx_strand_id
1 'polypeptide(L)'
;EWNSTVEHLEAEALKILLSEDYTEKEHLKLSNEKICLLREEVCFHMEERKALLQEANYFFHTAGKVLDGLESIENYLKIFNSEGSHLPIFTVKYEELQEAIKGWTACALQKGQTLLNKADCHSSRVTGIQKMMEYVKKKVDQLIRQCPDDKE
;
A
#
# COMPACT_ATOMS: atom_id res chain seq x y z
N GLU A 1 -10.69 -24.02 -6.70
CA GLU A 1 -11.45 -24.57 -7.85
C GLU A 1 -10.70 -24.43 -9.17
N TRP A 2 -10.43 -23.22 -9.68
CA TRP A 2 -9.86 -23.03 -11.03
C TRP A 2 -8.56 -23.80 -11.35
N ASN A 3 -7.55 -23.79 -10.47
CA ASN A 3 -6.30 -24.55 -10.70
C ASN A 3 -6.55 -26.06 -10.88
N SER A 4 -7.46 -26.62 -10.08
CA SER A 4 -7.82 -28.04 -10.15
C SER A 4 -8.57 -28.36 -11.45
N THR A 5 -9.37 -27.43 -11.96
CA THR A 5 -10.03 -27.56 -13.27
C THR A 5 -9.00 -27.59 -14.40
N VAL A 6 -7.98 -26.73 -14.37
CA VAL A 6 -6.93 -26.73 -15.40
C VAL A 6 -6.10 -28.01 -15.34
N GLU A 7 -5.70 -28.48 -14.16
CA GLU A 7 -5.00 -29.76 -13.98
C GLU A 7 -5.81 -30.95 -14.50
N HIS A 8 -7.12 -30.93 -14.28
CA HIS A 8 -8.00 -31.97 -14.81
C HIS A 8 -8.05 -31.95 -16.34
N LEU A 9 -8.22 -30.77 -16.95
CA LEU A 9 -8.24 -30.61 -18.41
C LEU A 9 -6.90 -31.01 -19.04
N GLU A 10 -5.78 -30.67 -18.40
CA GLU A 10 -4.44 -31.10 -18.82
C GLU A 10 -4.31 -32.63 -18.81
N ALA A 11 -4.77 -33.28 -17.74
CA ALA A 11 -4.76 -34.74 -17.64
C ALA A 11 -5.68 -35.42 -18.67
N GLU A 12 -6.86 -34.85 -18.94
CA GLU A 12 -7.76 -35.35 -19.97
C GLU A 12 -7.20 -35.17 -21.39
N ALA A 13 -6.62 -34.01 -21.69
CA ALA A 13 -5.97 -33.75 -22.97
C ALA A 13 -4.83 -34.74 -23.22
N LEU A 14 -3.99 -35.01 -22.21
CA LEU A 14 -2.94 -36.02 -22.30
C LEU A 14 -3.51 -37.42 -22.58
N LYS A 15 -4.58 -37.81 -21.90
CA LYS A 15 -5.25 -39.10 -22.13
C LYS A 15 -5.76 -39.23 -23.57
N ILE A 16 -6.35 -38.18 -24.13
CA ILE A 16 -6.87 -38.17 -25.51
C ILE A 16 -5.72 -38.18 -26.54
N LEU A 17 -4.65 -37.43 -26.31
CA LEU A 17 -3.49 -37.39 -27.22
C LEU A 17 -2.80 -38.76 -27.37
N LEU A 18 -2.83 -39.58 -26.31
CA LEU A 18 -2.33 -40.95 -26.30
C LEU A 18 -3.26 -41.96 -27.01
N SER A 19 -4.53 -41.62 -27.26
CA SER A 19 -5.46 -42.47 -28.01
C SER A 19 -5.15 -42.46 -29.51
N GLU A 20 -5.15 -43.62 -30.17
CA GLU A 20 -4.85 -43.73 -31.60
C GLU A 20 -5.98 -43.15 -32.49
N ASP A 21 -7.23 -43.18 -32.02
CA ASP A 21 -8.42 -42.89 -32.84
C ASP A 21 -8.75 -41.39 -32.95
N TYR A 22 -8.07 -40.53 -32.20
CA TYR A 22 -8.35 -39.10 -32.22
C TYR A 22 -7.68 -38.42 -33.42
N THR A 23 -8.48 -37.74 -34.24
CA THR A 23 -8.06 -37.18 -35.54
C THR A 23 -7.53 -35.75 -35.46
N GLU A 24 -7.87 -35.00 -34.40
CA GLU A 24 -7.53 -33.57 -34.24
C GLU A 24 -6.40 -33.30 -33.23
N LYS A 25 -5.44 -34.23 -33.11
CA LYS A 25 -4.37 -34.19 -32.09
C LYS A 25 -3.60 -32.87 -32.02
N GLU A 26 -3.29 -32.26 -33.17
CA GLU A 26 -2.53 -31.02 -33.22
C GLU A 26 -3.31 -29.84 -32.63
N HIS A 27 -4.61 -29.74 -32.93
CA HIS A 27 -5.46 -28.70 -32.36
C HIS A 27 -5.60 -28.86 -30.84
N LEU A 28 -5.79 -30.09 -30.35
CA LEU A 28 -5.85 -30.37 -28.92
C LEU A 28 -4.53 -30.02 -28.22
N LYS A 29 -3.39 -30.35 -28.84
CA LYS A 29 -2.06 -30.01 -28.30
C LYS A 29 -1.89 -28.49 -28.16
N LEU A 30 -2.18 -27.73 -29.22
CA LEU A 30 -2.11 -26.27 -29.20
C LEU A 30 -3.06 -25.65 -28.15
N SER A 31 -4.28 -26.18 -28.05
CA SER A 31 -5.24 -25.73 -27.04
C SER A 31 -4.76 -26.03 -25.61
N ASN A 32 -4.13 -27.18 -25.40
CA ASN A 32 -3.57 -27.56 -24.10
C ASN A 32 -2.36 -26.70 -23.74
N GLU A 33 -1.45 -26.43 -24.68
CA GLU A 33 -0.33 -25.51 -24.45
C GLU A 33 -0.84 -24.09 -24.10
N LYS A 34 -1.89 -23.63 -24.79
CA LYS A 34 -2.50 -22.32 -24.53
C LYS A 34 -3.10 -22.22 -23.12
N ILE A 35 -3.80 -23.25 -22.62
CA ILE A 35 -4.39 -23.20 -21.28
C ILE A 35 -3.30 -23.21 -20.20
N CYS A 36 -2.20 -23.95 -20.40
CA CYS A 36 -1.05 -23.94 -19.50
C CYS A 36 -0.40 -22.55 -19.45
N LEU A 37 -0.14 -21.92 -20.60
CA LEU A 37 0.42 -20.57 -20.67
C LEU A 37 -0.48 -19.53 -19.98
N LEU A 38 -1.79 -19.58 -20.23
CA LEU A 38 -2.76 -18.70 -19.57
C LEU A 38 -2.77 -18.93 -18.05
N ARG A 39 -2.61 -20.18 -17.60
CA ARG A 39 -2.52 -20.50 -16.18
C ARG A 39 -1.32 -19.80 -15.54
N GLU A 40 -0.16 -19.90 -16.17
CA GLU A 40 1.08 -19.26 -15.71
C GLU A 40 0.94 -17.73 -15.66
N GLU A 41 0.41 -17.12 -16.72
CA GLU A 41 0.19 -15.66 -16.80
C GLU A 41 -0.76 -15.15 -15.70
N VAL A 42 -1.87 -15.84 -15.48
CA VAL A 42 -2.83 -15.49 -14.42
C VAL A 42 -2.20 -15.65 -13.03
N CYS A 43 -1.47 -16.74 -12.79
CA CYS A 43 -0.76 -16.95 -11.53
C CYS A 43 0.26 -15.83 -11.27
N PHE A 44 1.03 -15.46 -12.28
CA PHE A 44 1.99 -14.36 -12.21
C PHE A 44 1.31 -13.03 -11.83
N HIS A 45 0.25 -12.66 -12.55
CA HIS A 45 -0.49 -11.42 -12.27
C HIS A 45 -1.19 -11.43 -10.91
N MET A 46 -1.66 -12.58 -10.43
CA MET A 46 -2.23 -12.70 -9.09
C MET A 46 -1.19 -12.44 -8.00
N GLU A 47 0.03 -12.95 -8.14
CA GLU A 47 1.12 -12.69 -7.20
C GLU A 47 1.60 -11.23 -7.27
N GLU A 48 1.73 -10.65 -8.47
CA GLU A 48 2.01 -9.21 -8.61
C GLU A 48 0.95 -8.35 -7.92
N ARG A 49 -0.34 -8.67 -8.16
CA ARG A 49 -1.46 -7.96 -7.53
C ARG A 49 -1.42 -8.10 -6.01
N LYS A 50 -1.12 -9.30 -5.49
CA LYS A 50 -1.03 -9.57 -4.06
C LYS A 50 0.11 -8.78 -3.40
N ALA A 51 1.29 -8.73 -4.02
CA ALA A 51 2.41 -7.93 -3.54
C ALA A 51 2.05 -6.43 -3.48
N LEU A 52 1.42 -5.90 -4.53
CA LEU A 52 0.95 -4.51 -4.55
C LEU A 52 -0.09 -4.21 -3.47
N LEU A 53 -1.03 -5.12 -3.23
CA LEU A 53 -2.03 -4.97 -2.17
C LEU A 53 -1.40 -4.99 -0.78
N GLN A 54 -0.41 -5.85 -0.55
CA GLN A 54 0.33 -5.92 0.70
C GLN A 54 1.11 -4.63 0.97
N GLU A 55 1.81 -4.10 -0.05
CA GLU A 55 2.55 -2.84 0.05
C GLU A 55 1.61 -1.64 0.31
N ALA A 56 0.47 -1.60 -0.39
CA ALA A 56 -0.56 -0.58 -0.17
C ALA A 56 -1.16 -0.66 1.25
N ASN A 57 -1.52 -1.85 1.71
CA ASN A 57 -2.04 -2.05 3.06
C ASN A 57 -1.03 -1.62 4.14
N TYR A 58 0.24 -1.96 3.94
CA TYR A 58 1.32 -1.53 4.82
C TYR A 58 1.46 0.00 4.86
N PHE A 59 1.37 0.66 3.71
CA PHE A 59 1.37 2.13 3.62
C PHE A 59 0.21 2.73 4.42
N PHE A 60 -1.03 2.27 4.20
CA PHE A 60 -2.20 2.81 4.90
C PHE A 60 -2.12 2.58 6.42
N HIS A 61 -1.60 1.43 6.85
CA HIS A 61 -1.39 1.15 8.27
C HIS A 61 -0.31 2.06 8.88
N THR A 62 0.78 2.32 8.15
CA THR A 62 1.83 3.25 8.58
C THR A 62 1.29 4.68 8.67
N ALA A 63 0.54 5.13 7.66
CA ALA A 63 -0.11 6.44 7.66
C ALA A 63 -1.10 6.58 8.82
N GLY A 64 -1.89 5.53 9.12
CA GLY A 64 -2.79 5.50 10.27
C GLY A 64 -2.04 5.74 11.59
N LYS A 65 -0.94 5.01 11.83
CA LYS A 65 -0.12 5.21 13.04
C LYS A 65 0.45 6.63 13.16
N VAL A 66 0.87 7.22 12.03
CA VAL A 66 1.33 8.62 12.01
C VAL A 66 0.19 9.55 12.41
N LEU A 67 -1.02 9.34 11.89
CA LEU A 67 -2.19 10.16 12.21
C LEU A 67 -2.60 10.02 13.68
N ASP A 68 -2.62 8.81 14.23
CA ASP A 68 -2.91 8.56 15.65
C ASP A 68 -1.88 9.27 16.56
N GLY A 69 -0.61 9.23 16.17
CA GLY A 69 0.47 9.95 16.86
C GLY A 69 0.26 11.46 16.79
N LEU A 70 -0.07 12.01 15.62
CA LEU A 70 -0.36 13.44 15.45
C LEU A 70 -1.55 13.90 16.30
N GLU A 71 -2.62 13.11 16.35
CA GLU A 71 -3.80 13.41 17.18
C GLU A 71 -3.47 13.40 18.67
N SER A 72 -2.65 12.43 19.11
CA SER A 72 -2.20 12.35 20.50
C SER A 72 -1.40 13.60 20.91
N ILE A 73 -0.56 14.09 20.01
CA ILE A 73 0.25 15.30 20.22
C ILE A 73 -0.64 16.56 20.19
N GLU A 74 -1.58 16.65 19.24
CA GLU A 74 -2.53 17.76 19.17
C GLU A 74 -3.36 17.87 20.46
N ASN A 75 -3.82 16.74 20.99
CA ASN A 75 -4.57 16.68 22.26
C ASN A 75 -3.70 17.09 23.45
N TYR A 76 -2.45 16.64 23.48
CA TYR A 76 -1.49 17.03 24.51
C TYR A 76 -1.25 18.55 24.52
N LEU A 77 -1.04 19.16 23.34
CA LEU A 77 -0.85 20.60 23.21
C LEU A 77 -2.10 21.40 23.61
N LYS A 78 -3.30 20.93 23.28
CA LYS A 78 -4.55 21.59 23.69
C LYS A 78 -4.72 21.65 25.20
N ILE A 79 -4.49 20.52 25.89
CA ILE A 79 -4.54 20.46 27.36
C ILE A 79 -3.49 21.39 27.95
N PHE A 80 -2.26 21.30 27.46
CA PHE A 80 -1.15 22.10 27.95
C PHE A 80 -1.37 23.61 27.81
N ASN A 81 -1.84 24.07 26.64
CA ASN A 81 -2.16 25.49 26.40
C ASN A 81 -3.31 25.99 27.30
N SER A 82 -4.21 25.11 27.74
CA SER A 82 -5.26 25.46 28.69
C SER A 82 -4.76 25.56 30.14
N GLU A 83 -3.64 24.91 30.47
CA GLU A 83 -3.04 24.87 31.82
C GLU A 83 -1.96 25.94 32.04
N GLY A 84 -1.69 26.80 31.04
CA GLY A 84 -0.94 28.06 31.18
C GLY A 84 0.54 27.94 31.61
N SER A 85 1.14 26.75 31.50
CA SER A 85 2.43 26.45 32.11
C SER A 85 3.59 26.44 31.09
N HIS A 86 4.11 27.58 30.67
CA HIS A 86 5.29 27.64 29.79
C HIS A 86 6.60 27.32 30.56
N LEU A 87 7.21 26.16 30.31
CA LEU A 87 8.48 25.74 30.90
C LEU A 87 9.55 25.49 29.81
N PRO A 88 10.80 25.97 29.95
CA PRO A 88 11.86 25.79 28.93
C PRO A 88 12.24 24.33 28.60
N ILE A 89 12.05 23.41 29.55
CA ILE A 89 12.23 21.95 29.34
C ILE A 89 11.24 21.41 28.27
N PHE A 90 10.13 22.12 28.07
CA PHE A 90 9.10 21.79 27.11
C PHE A 90 9.50 22.14 25.67
N THR A 91 10.19 23.28 25.46
CA THR A 91 10.65 23.70 24.13
C THR A 91 11.57 22.65 23.50
N VAL A 92 12.53 22.12 24.28
CA VAL A 92 13.46 21.06 23.81
C VAL A 92 12.70 19.76 23.48
N LYS A 93 11.77 19.33 24.35
CA LYS A 93 10.96 18.13 24.08
C LYS A 93 10.04 18.31 22.88
N TYR A 94 9.57 19.53 22.64
CA TYR A 94 8.71 19.85 21.50
C TYR A 94 9.48 19.82 20.18
N GLU A 95 10.70 20.38 20.15
CA GLU A 95 11.59 20.29 18.98
C GLU A 95 11.94 18.84 18.63
N GLU A 96 12.30 18.02 19.62
CA GLU A 96 12.56 16.59 19.44
C GLU A 96 11.33 15.86 18.85
N LEU A 97 10.14 16.20 19.35
CA LEU A 97 8.88 15.64 18.88
C LEU A 97 8.55 16.09 17.46
N GLN A 98 8.82 17.35 17.11
CA GLN A 98 8.61 17.89 15.77
C GLN A 98 9.54 17.21 14.76
N GLU A 99 10.80 16.96 15.12
CA GLU A 99 11.73 16.20 14.27
C GLU A 99 11.31 14.74 14.11
N ALA A 100 10.82 14.10 15.18
CA ALA A 100 10.25 12.75 15.09
C ALA A 100 9.02 12.70 14.16
N ILE A 101 8.12 13.67 14.26
CA ILE A 101 6.96 13.82 13.36
C ILE A 101 7.42 13.96 11.90
N LYS A 102 8.40 14.82 11.63
CA LYS A 102 8.95 15.01 10.27
C LYS A 102 9.52 13.70 9.73
N GLY A 103 10.27 12.96 10.55
CA GLY A 103 10.83 11.66 10.18
C GLY A 103 9.76 10.62 9.84
N TRP A 104 8.74 10.48 10.69
CA TRP A 104 7.64 9.53 10.45
C TRP A 104 6.81 9.91 9.24
N THR A 105 6.55 11.21 9.06
CA THR A 105 5.84 11.75 7.90
C THR A 105 6.61 11.49 6.61
N ALA A 106 7.91 11.78 6.59
CA ALA A 106 8.77 11.54 5.43
C ALA A 106 8.77 10.04 5.05
N CYS A 107 8.85 9.15 6.04
CA CYS A 107 8.77 7.71 5.81
C CYS A 107 7.43 7.29 5.19
N ALA A 108 6.31 7.78 5.72
CA ALA A 108 4.98 7.49 5.19
C ALA A 108 4.81 8.02 3.76
N LEU A 109 5.24 9.26 3.49
CA LEU A 109 5.16 9.87 2.16
C LEU A 109 6.05 9.18 1.14
N GLN A 110 7.26 8.79 1.52
CA GLN A 110 8.16 8.03 0.64
C GLN A 110 7.51 6.71 0.21
N LYS A 111 6.87 5.99 1.14
CA LYS A 111 6.17 4.74 0.84
C LYS A 111 4.98 4.95 -0.10
N GLY A 112 4.21 6.03 0.12
CA GLY A 112 3.15 6.43 -0.80
C GLY A 112 3.70 6.74 -2.20
N GLN A 113 4.82 7.44 -2.30
CA GLN A 113 5.46 7.77 -3.58
C GLN A 113 5.95 6.52 -4.32
N THR A 114 6.56 5.56 -3.63
CA THR A 114 6.97 4.28 -4.23
C THR A 114 5.78 3.53 -4.84
N LEU A 115 4.63 3.52 -4.17
CA LEU A 115 3.41 2.93 -4.69
C LEU A 115 2.87 3.65 -5.93
N LEU A 116 2.94 4.98 -5.96
CA LEU A 116 2.54 5.78 -7.12
C LEU A 116 3.42 5.49 -8.34
N ASN A 117 4.72 5.32 -8.14
CA ASN A 117 5.66 5.02 -9.22
C ASN A 117 5.45 3.62 -9.81
N LYS A 118 4.89 2.68 -9.04
CA LYS A 118 4.59 1.30 -9.47
C LYS A 118 3.18 1.15 -10.06
N ALA A 119 2.30 2.12 -9.84
CA ALA A 119 0.92 2.04 -10.28
C ALA A 119 0.75 2.67 -11.66
N ASP A 120 -0.07 2.05 -12.51
CA ASP A 120 -0.57 2.74 -13.70
C ASP A 120 -1.30 4.01 -13.27
N CYS A 121 -0.85 5.13 -13.82
CA CYS A 121 -1.25 6.49 -13.44
C CYS A 121 -2.77 6.78 -13.55
N HIS A 122 -3.53 5.89 -14.18
CA HIS A 122 -4.98 6.01 -14.38
C HIS A 122 -5.83 5.12 -13.46
N SER A 123 -5.23 4.36 -12.54
CA SER A 123 -6.01 3.48 -11.66
C SER A 123 -6.64 4.23 -10.48
N SER A 124 -7.87 3.87 -10.10
CA SER A 124 -8.54 4.40 -8.89
C SER A 124 -7.74 4.16 -7.59
N ARG A 125 -6.80 3.20 -7.61
CA ARG A 125 -5.83 2.93 -6.52
C ARG A 125 -4.91 4.13 -6.28
N VAL A 126 -4.47 4.81 -7.35
CA VAL A 126 -3.61 6.01 -7.30
C VAL A 126 -4.31 7.13 -6.54
N THR A 127 -5.61 7.32 -6.77
CA THR A 127 -6.40 8.36 -6.10
C THR A 127 -6.43 8.18 -4.58
N GLY A 128 -6.56 6.95 -4.08
CA GLY A 128 -6.59 6.68 -2.64
C GLY A 128 -5.26 6.99 -1.95
N ILE A 129 -4.14 6.63 -2.59
CA ILE A 129 -2.78 6.90 -2.08
C ILE A 129 -2.53 8.42 -2.04
N GLN A 130 -2.84 9.13 -3.13
CA GLN A 130 -2.68 10.59 -3.22
C GLN A 130 -3.47 11.31 -2.13
N LYS A 131 -4.75 10.95 -1.94
CA LYS A 131 -5.60 11.54 -0.91
C LYS A 131 -5.05 11.33 0.50
N MET A 132 -4.54 10.13 0.80
CA MET A 132 -3.95 9.85 2.10
C MET A 132 -2.66 10.64 2.33
N MET A 133 -1.79 10.72 1.32
CA MET A 133 -0.57 11.51 1.39
C MET A 133 -0.87 13.00 1.62
N GLU A 134 -1.85 13.55 0.91
CA GLU A 134 -2.31 14.92 1.09
C GLU A 134 -2.91 15.16 2.49
N TYR A 135 -3.70 14.20 2.99
CA TYR A 135 -4.28 14.28 4.32
C TYR A 135 -3.23 14.29 5.43
N VAL A 136 -2.23 13.40 5.35
CA VAL A 136 -1.10 13.37 6.29
C VAL A 136 -0.35 14.71 6.28
N LYS A 137 -0.01 15.23 5.09
CA LYS A 137 0.66 16.54 4.96
C LYS A 137 -0.14 17.65 5.63
N LYS A 138 -1.44 17.73 5.32
CA LYS A 138 -2.33 18.76 5.88
C LYS A 138 -2.40 18.68 7.41
N LYS A 139 -2.44 17.48 7.98
CA LYS A 139 -2.47 17.28 9.44
C LYS A 139 -1.16 17.71 10.11
N VAL A 140 -0.02 17.40 9.50
CA VAL A 140 1.30 17.85 10.00
C VAL A 140 1.42 19.36 9.91
N ASP A 141 1.04 19.97 8.78
CA ASP A 141 1.07 21.43 8.60
C ASP A 141 0.19 22.15 9.62
N GLN A 142 -0.98 21.58 9.95
CA GLN A 142 -1.86 22.09 10.99
C GLN A 142 -1.20 22.04 12.37
N LEU A 143 -0.54 20.93 12.71
CA LEU A 143 0.14 20.76 13.99
C LEU A 143 1.32 21.73 14.15
N ILE A 144 2.13 21.91 13.09
CA ILE A 144 3.27 22.84 13.09
C ILE A 144 2.79 24.28 13.30
N ARG A 145 1.67 24.69 12.69
CA ARG A 145 1.11 26.04 12.85
C ARG A 145 0.52 26.31 14.24
N GLN A 146 0.24 25.27 15.02
CA GLN A 146 -0.23 25.41 16.41
C GLN A 146 0.93 25.64 17.39
N CYS A 147 2.18 25.55 16.93
CA CYS A 147 3.32 25.98 17.72
C CYS A 147 3.29 27.51 17.88
N PRO A 148 3.44 28.04 19.10
CA PRO A 148 3.80 29.44 19.27
C PRO A 148 5.12 29.68 18.51
N ASP A 149 5.17 30.71 17.67
CA ASP A 149 6.45 31.27 17.21
C ASP A 149 7.15 31.73 18.49
N ASP A 150 8.26 31.10 18.88
CA ASP A 150 9.20 31.65 19.85
C ASP A 150 9.80 32.92 19.23
N LYS A 151 9.03 34.02 19.32
CA LYS A 151 9.48 35.38 19.07
C LYS A 151 9.10 36.22 20.28
N GLU A 152 9.93 36.11 21.30
CA GLU A 152 10.19 37.23 22.21
C GLU A 152 11.67 37.26 22.61
#